data_AF-A0A257HAL0-F1
#
_entry.id   AF-A0A257HAL0-F1
#
_cell.length_a   1.000
_cell.length_b   1.000
_cell.length_c   1.000
_cell.angle_alpha   90.00
_cell.angle_beta   90.00
_cell.angle_gamma   90.00
#
_symmetry.space_group_name_H-M   'P 1'
#
loop_
_entity.id
_entity.type
_entity.pdbx_description
1 polymer ?
#
loop_
_entity_poly.entity_id
_entity_poly.type
_entity_poly.pdbx_seq_one_letter_code
_entity_poly.pdbx_strand_id
1 'polypeptide(L)'
;MPKLTSKVNDEHLNTPHFVEWSVSEEDEETEEQYFSNREDAKIFASDKQEQKMATYLGEIGTYETESGNFVRDYIYYWWNEYFPLREVEGRGFGYPYRASTKKVSYEPLDKRGWKE
;
A
#
# COMPACT_ATOMS: atom_id res chain seq x y z
N MET A 1 -1.11 26.05 -8.78
CA MET A 1 -0.64 24.75 -9.33
C MET A 1 -0.78 23.72 -8.21
N PRO A 2 -1.34 22.53 -8.47
CA PRO A 2 -1.44 21.48 -7.46
C PRO A 2 -0.03 21.06 -7.01
N LYS A 3 0.20 20.92 -5.70
CA LYS A 3 1.49 20.51 -5.13
C LYS A 3 1.47 19.01 -4.87
N LEU A 4 2.54 18.30 -5.26
CA LEU A 4 2.78 16.94 -4.80
C LEU A 4 3.55 16.98 -3.48
N THR A 5 3.06 16.26 -2.48
CA THR A 5 3.76 16.00 -1.22
C THR A 5 4.10 14.52 -1.12
N SER A 6 5.34 14.18 -0.79
CA SER A 6 5.76 12.79 -0.56
C SER A 6 5.84 12.48 0.92
N LYS A 7 5.23 11.36 1.33
CA LYS A 7 5.34 10.79 2.67
C LYS A 7 6.09 9.45 2.69
N VAL A 8 6.65 9.05 1.55
CA VAL A 8 7.41 7.81 1.36
C VAL A 8 8.91 8.05 1.38
N ASN A 9 9.67 7.03 1.81
CA ASN A 9 11.12 6.96 1.60
C ASN A 9 11.40 6.75 0.10
N ASP A 10 12.32 7.55 -0.45
CA ASP A 10 12.65 7.52 -1.88
C ASP A 10 13.29 6.18 -2.31
N GLU A 11 13.95 5.47 -1.39
CA GLU A 11 14.51 4.14 -1.66
C GLU A 11 13.43 3.12 -2.05
N HIS A 12 12.20 3.27 -1.54
CA HIS A 12 11.11 2.32 -1.78
C HIS A 12 10.42 2.57 -3.12
N LEU A 13 10.76 3.64 -3.85
CA LEU A 13 10.14 3.95 -5.14
C LEU A 13 10.45 2.89 -6.22
N ASN A 14 11.59 2.20 -6.09
CA ASN A 14 11.97 1.10 -6.98
C ASN A 14 11.36 -0.25 -6.58
N THR A 15 10.80 -0.34 -5.38
CA THR A 15 10.11 -1.51 -4.82
C THR A 15 8.77 -1.09 -4.22
N PRO A 16 7.82 -0.64 -5.06
CA PRO A 16 6.64 0.10 -4.59
C PRO A 16 5.61 -0.79 -3.90
N HIS A 17 5.75 -2.11 -3.97
CA HIS A 17 4.83 -3.04 -3.30
C HIS A 17 5.43 -3.47 -1.97
N PHE A 18 4.60 -3.67 -0.96
CA PHE A 18 5.10 -4.03 0.36
C PHE A 18 4.11 -4.92 1.12
N VAL A 19 4.68 -5.75 1.99
CA VAL A 19 3.96 -6.58 2.95
C VAL A 19 4.42 -6.19 4.33
N GLU A 20 3.47 -5.95 5.22
CA GLU A 20 3.71 -5.75 6.65
C GLU A 20 3.03 -6.88 7.41
N TRP A 21 3.70 -7.45 8.41
CA TRP A 21 3.13 -8.53 9.20
C TRP A 21 3.56 -8.50 10.67
N SER A 22 2.74 -9.10 11.52
CA SER A 22 3.01 -9.32 12.94
C SER A 22 2.48 -10.67 13.41
N VAL A 23 2.94 -11.12 14.57
CA VAL A 23 2.53 -12.39 15.16
C VAL A 23 1.05 -12.36 15.58
N SER A 24 0.54 -11.19 15.96
CA SER A 24 -0.86 -10.93 16.27
C SER A 24 -1.29 -9.52 15.87
N GLU A 25 -2.60 -9.30 15.73
CA GLU A 25 -3.19 -7.99 15.40
C GLU A 25 -3.02 -6.94 16.51
N GLU A 26 -2.70 -7.39 17.74
CA GLU A 26 -2.48 -6.53 18.90
C GLU A 26 -1.00 -6.16 19.09
N ASP A 27 -0.10 -6.80 18.33
CA ASP A 27 1.33 -6.50 18.40
C ASP A 27 1.61 -5.15 17.75
N GLU A 28 2.27 -4.26 18.50
CA GLU A 28 2.74 -2.97 18.01
C GLU A 28 4.02 -3.09 17.16
N GLU A 29 4.70 -4.25 17.23
CA GLU A 29 5.90 -4.54 16.46
C GLU A 29 5.52 -5.30 15.18
N THR A 30 5.60 -4.59 14.05
CA THR A 30 5.42 -5.16 12.72
C THR A 30 6.74 -5.27 11.99
N GLU A 31 6.88 -6.32 11.18
CA GLU A 31 7.95 -6.48 10.20
C GLU A 31 7.45 -6.02 8.83
N GLU A 32 8.35 -5.49 8.00
CA GLU A 32 8.02 -5.01 6.66
C GLU A 32 9.00 -5.57 5.62
N GLN A 33 8.48 -5.89 4.42
CA GLN A 33 9.29 -6.26 3.27
C GLN A 33 8.75 -5.63 1.98
N TYR A 34 9.68 -5.16 1.13
CA TYR A 34 9.38 -4.43 -0.11
C TYR A 34 9.71 -5.27 -1.35
N PHE A 35 8.93 -5.08 -2.41
CA PHE A 35 8.96 -5.87 -3.63
C PHE A 35 8.86 -4.97 -4.87
N SER A 36 9.60 -5.33 -5.92
CA SER A 36 9.58 -4.65 -7.22
C SER A 36 8.32 -4.94 -8.02
N ASN A 37 7.64 -6.05 -7.74
CA ASN A 37 6.43 -6.44 -8.44
C ASN A 37 5.35 -6.93 -7.46
N ARG A 38 4.11 -6.76 -7.89
CA ARG A 38 2.92 -7.07 -7.09
C ARG A 38 2.75 -8.57 -6.84
N GLU A 39 3.18 -9.41 -7.77
CA GLU A 39 2.92 -10.85 -7.66
C GLU A 39 3.78 -11.49 -6.57
N ASP A 40 5.05 -11.12 -6.47
CA ASP A 40 5.94 -11.55 -5.40
C ASP A 40 5.45 -11.10 -4.02
N ALA A 41 4.97 -9.84 -3.92
CA ALA A 41 4.38 -9.33 -2.69
C ALA A 41 3.12 -10.13 -2.29
N LYS A 42 2.27 -10.51 -3.26
CA LYS A 42 1.09 -11.35 -3.01
C LYS A 42 1.47 -12.74 -2.52
N ILE A 43 2.42 -13.40 -3.18
CA ILE A 43 2.90 -14.73 -2.78
C ILE A 43 3.42 -14.69 -1.35
N PHE A 44 4.23 -13.68 -1.03
CA PHE A 44 4.77 -13.51 0.31
C PHE A 44 3.69 -13.22 1.36
N ALA A 45 2.72 -12.36 1.06
CA ALA A 45 1.60 -12.09 1.95
C ALA A 45 0.75 -13.34 2.23
N SER A 46 0.50 -14.17 1.20
CA SER A 46 -0.20 -15.45 1.36
C SER A 46 0.57 -16.42 2.28
N ASP A 47 1.89 -16.52 2.14
CA ASP A 47 2.73 -17.35 3.02
C ASP A 47 2.64 -16.91 4.49
N LYS A 48 2.71 -15.60 4.77
CA LYS A 48 2.54 -15.07 6.13
C LYS A 48 1.16 -15.34 6.71
N GLN A 49 0.13 -15.21 5.89
CA GLN A 49 -1.23 -15.53 6.30
C GLN A 49 -1.42 -17.03 6.60
N GLU A 50 -0.84 -17.93 5.81
CA GLU A 50 -0.87 -19.38 6.06
C GLU A 50 -0.18 -19.74 7.39
N GLN A 51 0.84 -18.95 7.79
CA GLN A 51 1.49 -19.02 9.09
C GLN A 51 0.67 -18.38 10.23
N LYS A 52 -0.56 -17.93 9.95
CA LYS A 52 -1.50 -17.27 10.87
C LYS A 52 -1.01 -15.93 11.42
N MET A 53 -0.16 -15.24 10.68
CA MET A 53 0.30 -13.89 11.03
C MET A 53 -0.74 -12.85 10.59
N ALA A 54 -0.87 -11.77 11.37
CA ALA A 54 -1.59 -10.61 10.92
C ALA A 54 -0.81 -9.97 9.77
N THR A 55 -1.42 -9.86 8.59
CA THR A 55 -0.70 -9.50 7.36
C THR A 55 -1.43 -8.42 6.60
N TYR A 56 -0.72 -7.37 6.24
CA TYR A 56 -1.16 -6.28 5.37
C TYR A 56 -0.38 -6.31 4.06
N LEU A 57 -1.08 -6.05 2.96
CA LEU A 57 -0.47 -5.90 1.63
C LEU A 57 -0.87 -4.53 1.07
N GLY A 58 0.15 -3.82 0.60
CA GLY A 58 0.01 -2.46 0.10
C GLY A 58 0.89 -2.15 -1.09
N GLU A 59 0.73 -0.94 -1.60
CA GLU A 59 1.60 -0.36 -2.60
C GLU A 59 1.75 1.16 -2.41
N ILE A 60 2.81 1.74 -2.95
CA ILE A 60 2.97 3.19 -3.02
C ILE A 60 2.08 3.74 -4.13
N GLY A 61 1.28 4.73 -3.77
CA GLY A 61 0.35 5.38 -4.69
C GLY A 61 0.19 6.86 -4.40
N THR A 62 -0.51 7.55 -5.30
CA THR A 62 -0.88 8.96 -5.15
C THR A 62 -2.39 9.13 -5.03
N TYR A 63 -2.84 9.93 -4.08
CA TYR A 63 -4.25 10.34 -3.95
C TYR A 63 -4.38 11.86 -3.91
N GLU A 64 -5.55 12.37 -4.29
CA GLU A 64 -5.88 13.79 -4.20
C GLU A 64 -6.59 14.08 -2.86
N THR A 65 -6.18 15.16 -2.21
CA THR A 65 -6.81 15.66 -0.97
C THR A 65 -8.00 16.55 -1.29
N GLU A 66 -8.87 16.81 -0.31
CA GLU A 66 -10.00 17.74 -0.44
C GLU A 66 -9.58 19.15 -0.87
N SER A 67 -8.33 19.53 -0.59
CA SER A 67 -7.74 20.82 -1.00
C SER A 67 -7.21 20.86 -2.44
N GLY A 68 -7.34 19.77 -3.20
CA GLY A 68 -6.84 19.65 -4.58
C GLY A 68 -5.32 19.42 -4.69
N ASN A 69 -4.66 19.05 -3.60
CA ASN A 69 -3.25 18.67 -3.59
C ASN A 69 -3.09 17.16 -3.73
N PHE A 70 -2.00 16.72 -4.37
CA PHE A 70 -1.66 15.29 -4.48
C PHE A 70 -0.70 14.88 -3.37
N VAL A 71 -0.91 13.68 -2.82
CA VAL A 71 -0.03 13.08 -1.81
C VAL A 71 0.41 11.71 -2.30
N ARG A 72 1.73 11.46 -2.30
CA ARG A 72 2.34 10.14 -2.47
C ARG A 72 2.54 9.50 -1.11
N ASP A 73 1.98 8.33 -0.88
CA ASP A 73 1.93 7.64 0.42
C ASP A 73 1.98 6.12 0.22
N TYR A 74 2.20 5.39 1.32
CA TYR A 74 2.01 3.94 1.38
C TYR A 74 0.51 3.66 1.54
N ILE A 75 -0.06 2.82 0.66
CA ILE A 75 -1.51 2.58 0.59
C ILE A 75 -1.79 1.08 0.79
N TYR A 76 -2.48 0.72 1.87
CA TYR A 76 -3.00 -0.64 2.03
C TYR A 76 -4.25 -0.87 1.22
N TYR A 77 -4.34 -2.04 0.60
CA TYR A 77 -5.54 -2.50 -0.08
C TYR A 77 -5.95 -3.92 0.33
N TRP A 78 -5.14 -4.62 1.13
CA TRP A 78 -5.42 -5.96 1.64
C TRP A 78 -4.94 -6.18 3.08
N TRP A 79 -5.74 -6.94 3.86
CA TRP A 79 -5.52 -7.33 5.25
C TRP A 79 -6.27 -8.63 5.52
N ASN A 80 -5.59 -9.72 5.90
CA ASN A 80 -6.19 -10.98 6.39
C ASN A 80 -7.52 -11.40 5.71
N GLU A 81 -7.64 -11.28 4.38
CA GLU A 81 -8.88 -11.51 3.60
C GLU A 81 -10.06 -10.55 3.82
N TYR A 82 -9.99 -9.59 4.74
CA TYR A 82 -11.04 -8.59 5.01
C TYR A 82 -11.24 -7.60 3.88
N PHE A 83 -10.16 -7.16 3.24
CA PHE A 83 -10.28 -6.37 2.02
C PHE A 83 -10.22 -7.33 0.83
N PRO A 84 -11.20 -7.28 -0.08
CA PRO A 84 -11.28 -8.28 -1.13
C PRO A 84 -10.10 -8.15 -2.10
N LEU A 85 -9.48 -9.29 -2.42
CA LEU A 85 -8.71 -9.52 -3.65
C LEU A 85 -9.58 -9.45 -4.93
N ARG A 86 -10.83 -8.98 -4.84
CA ARG A 86 -11.65 -8.73 -6.02
C ARG A 86 -11.09 -7.47 -6.66
N GLU A 87 -10.35 -7.69 -7.74
CA GLU A 87 -10.02 -6.68 -8.73
C GLU A 87 -11.31 -5.98 -9.15
N VAL A 88 -11.66 -4.91 -8.44
CA VAL A 88 -12.51 -3.88 -9.02
C VAL A 88 -11.66 -3.30 -10.14
N GLU A 89 -12.21 -3.27 -11.35
CA GLU A 89 -11.58 -2.93 -12.64
C GLU A 89 -11.03 -1.49 -12.68
N GLY A 90 -10.05 -1.22 -11.82
CA GLY A 90 -9.60 0.10 -11.44
C GLY A 90 -9.15 0.02 -9.98
N ARG A 91 -7.83 0.06 -9.78
CA ARG A 91 -7.09 0.00 -8.50
C ARG A 91 -7.41 1.15 -7.52
N GLY A 92 -8.61 1.70 -7.61
CA GLY A 92 -8.94 3.06 -7.24
C GLY A 92 -9.41 3.22 -5.82
N PHE A 93 -9.09 2.34 -4.87
CA PHE A 93 -9.31 2.63 -3.44
C PHE A 93 -8.38 1.88 -2.47
N GLY A 94 -7.89 2.54 -1.43
CA GLY A 94 -7.09 1.96 -0.35
C GLY A 94 -7.00 2.87 0.88
N TYR A 95 -6.20 2.49 1.88
CA TYR A 95 -6.04 3.22 3.13
C TYR A 95 -4.61 3.78 3.23
N PRO A 96 -4.42 5.12 3.25
CA PRO A 96 -3.10 5.70 3.39
C PRO A 96 -2.55 5.53 4.81
N TYR A 97 -1.30 5.05 4.89
CA TYR A 97 -0.59 4.78 6.16
C TYR A 97 -0.59 5.99 7.11
N ARG A 98 -0.29 7.19 6.58
CA ARG A 98 0.01 8.38 7.38
C ARG A 98 -1.05 9.47 7.36
N ALA A 99 -2.25 9.22 6.85
CA ALA A 99 -3.19 10.31 6.59
C ALA A 99 -4.59 10.14 7.19
N SER A 100 -5.11 8.91 7.30
CA SER A 100 -6.44 8.69 7.87
C SER A 100 -6.81 7.21 7.84
N THR A 101 -7.62 6.76 8.80
CA THR A 101 -8.39 5.50 8.72
C THR A 101 -9.45 5.50 7.62
N LYS A 102 -9.51 6.53 6.76
CA LYS A 102 -10.48 6.65 5.67
C LYS A 102 -9.92 6.04 4.39
N LYS A 103 -10.78 5.27 3.73
CA LYS A 103 -10.58 4.75 2.38
C LYS A 103 -10.53 5.91 1.38
N VAL A 104 -9.47 6.02 0.59
CA VAL A 104 -9.29 7.05 -0.46
C VAL A 104 -9.15 6.41 -1.82
N SER A 105 -9.48 7.15 -2.88
CA SER A 105 -9.11 6.75 -4.23
C SER A 105 -7.65 7.09 -4.51
N TYR A 106 -6.90 6.17 -5.10
CA TYR A 106 -5.49 6.37 -5.40
C TYR A 106 -5.11 5.81 -6.77
N GLU A 107 -4.01 6.32 -7.29
CA GLU A 107 -3.33 5.84 -8.50
C GLU A 107 -1.96 5.25 -8.11
N PRO A 108 -1.66 3.99 -8.45
CA PRO A 108 -0.35 3.41 -8.17
C PRO A 108 0.76 3.99 -9.05
N LEU A 109 1.99 4.01 -8.52
CA LEU A 109 3.14 4.66 -9.18
C LEU A 109 3.45 4.09 -10.57
N ASP A 110 3.30 2.78 -10.76
CA ASP A 110 3.54 2.10 -12.03
C ASP A 110 2.62 2.61 -13.17
N LYS A 111 1.45 3.16 -12.84
CA LYS A 111 0.49 3.71 -13.81
C LYS A 111 0.76 5.16 -14.21
N ARG A 112 1.53 5.92 -13.44
CA ARG A 112 1.84 7.32 -13.78
C ARG A 112 3.16 7.51 -14.53
N GLY A 113 3.98 6.47 -14.72
CA GLY A 113 5.28 6.63 -15.37
C GLY A 113 6.25 7.48 -14.57
N TRP A 114 6.06 7.61 -13.24
CA TRP A 114 7.01 8.26 -12.33
C TRP A 114 8.13 7.27 -12.01
N LYS A 115 8.83 6.84 -13.05
CA LYS A 115 10.22 6.42 -12.91
C LYS A 115 11.01 7.70 -13.07
N GLU A 116 11.83 8.04 -12.08
CA GLU A 116 12.84 9.08 -12.27
C GLU A 116 13.69 8.81 -13.52
#